data_AF-A0A0E3MBI6-F1
#
_entry.id   AF-A0A0E3MBI6-F1
#
_cell.length_a   1.000
_cell.length_b   1.000
_cell.length_c   1.000
_cell.angle_alpha   90.00
_cell.angle_beta   90.00
_cell.angle_gamma   90.00
#
_symmetry.space_group_name_H-M   'P 1'
#
loop_
_entity.id
_entity.type
_entity.pdbx_description
1 polymer ?
#
loop_
_entity_poly.entity_id
_entity_poly.type
_entity_poly.pdbx_seq_one_letter_code
_entity_poly.pdbx_strand_id
1 'polypeptide(L)'
;MRIIVDADACPGRHIIEKAAKENSIDVIMYCDISHVITSDYSTVKYVDKGFQSVDVALTNAAKKYDIIVTQDYGVAAMALGKKAYAISPKGYIYDDNNIDKLLFERHISAKVRRNGGKTSNPKKRTKIDDERLYKNLIKLIKDNLEEGTW
;
A
#
# COMPACT_ATOMS: atom_id res chain seq x y z
N MET A 1 -5.53 13.27 -6.86
CA MET A 1 -4.72 12.14 -6.34
C MET A 1 -4.69 12.20 -4.82
N ARG A 2 -4.76 11.05 -4.15
CA ARG A 2 -4.57 10.90 -2.70
C ARG A 2 -3.69 9.68 -2.44
N ILE A 3 -3.04 9.62 -1.29
CA ILE A 3 -2.34 8.41 -0.82
C ILE A 3 -3.24 7.69 0.18
N ILE A 4 -3.63 6.45 -0.15
CA ILE A 4 -4.48 5.62 0.70
C ILE A 4 -3.62 4.48 1.26
N VAL A 5 -3.56 4.37 2.58
CA VAL A 5 -2.63 3.47 3.27
C VAL A 5 -3.40 2.44 4.07
N ASP A 6 -3.06 1.17 3.86
CA ASP A 6 -3.41 0.07 4.76
C ASP A 6 -2.52 0.17 6.01
N ALA A 7 -3.09 0.63 7.13
CA ALA A 7 -2.34 1.14 8.26
C ALA A 7 -2.22 0.15 9.44
N ASP A 8 -2.88 -1.01 9.39
CA ASP A 8 -2.84 -2.04 10.44
C ASP A 8 -1.41 -2.52 10.75
N ALA A 9 -0.52 -2.53 9.76
CA ALA A 9 0.89 -2.83 9.97
C ALA A 9 1.80 -2.22 8.89
N CYS A 10 1.67 -0.93 8.59
CA CYS A 10 2.53 -0.24 7.62
C CYS A 10 3.78 0.37 8.29
N PRO A 11 4.96 -0.29 8.25
CA PRO A 11 6.19 0.35 8.69
C PRO A 11 6.58 1.41 7.65
N GLY A 12 6.90 2.63 8.09
CA GLY A 12 7.25 3.74 7.19
C GLY A 12 6.17 4.81 6.98
N ARG A 13 5.13 4.85 7.82
CA ARG A 13 4.09 5.91 7.81
C ARG A 13 4.68 7.33 7.76
N HIS A 14 5.68 7.62 8.58
CA HIS A 14 6.36 8.92 8.59
C HIS A 14 7.00 9.31 7.23
N ILE A 15 7.43 8.33 6.42
CA ILE A 15 8.00 8.57 5.10
C ILE A 15 6.91 8.89 4.09
N ILE A 16 5.78 8.17 4.19
CA ILE A 16 4.59 8.42 3.37
C ILE A 16 4.09 9.84 3.64
N GLU A 17 3.92 10.19 4.91
CA GLU A 17 3.50 11.52 5.35
C GLU A 17 4.47 12.61 4.91
N LYS A 18 5.78 12.35 5.02
CA LYS A 18 6.80 13.28 4.53
C LYS A 18 6.65 13.54 3.03
N ALA A 19 6.61 12.48 2.22
CA ALA A 19 6.47 12.61 0.76
C ALA A 19 5.16 13.31 0.38
N ALA A 20 4.07 12.98 1.07
CA ALA A 20 2.76 13.59 0.85
C ALA A 20 2.73 15.08 1.21
N LYS A 21 3.27 15.44 2.39
CA LYS A 21 3.34 16.81 2.89
C LYS A 21 4.17 17.71 2.00
N GLU A 22 5.32 17.24 1.53
CA GLU A 22 6.18 17.99 0.60
C GLU A 22 5.52 18.26 -0.76
N ASN A 23 4.49 17.48 -1.13
CA ASN A 23 3.76 17.62 -2.39
C ASN A 23 2.30 18.04 -2.21
N SER A 24 1.88 18.41 -1.00
CA SER A 24 0.50 18.81 -0.66
C SER A 24 -0.57 17.78 -1.08
N ILE A 25 -0.31 16.49 -0.81
CA ILE A 25 -1.23 15.38 -1.15
C ILE A 25 -1.87 14.82 0.11
N ASP A 26 -3.19 14.66 0.10
CA ASP A 26 -3.91 14.08 1.23
C ASP A 26 -3.50 12.61 1.47
N VAL A 27 -3.31 12.26 2.75
CA VAL A 27 -3.10 10.88 3.20
C VAL A 27 -4.31 10.41 3.98
N ILE A 28 -4.84 9.24 3.59
CA ILE A 28 -5.93 8.57 4.31
C ILE A 28 -5.43 7.20 4.77
N MET A 29 -5.36 7.01 6.09
CA MET A 29 -4.99 5.74 6.71
C MET A 29 -6.25 4.97 7.08
N TYR A 30 -6.37 3.73 6.61
CA TYR A 30 -7.42 2.81 7.04
C TYR A 30 -6.82 1.80 8.02
N CYS A 31 -7.42 1.68 9.19
CA CYS A 31 -7.05 0.67 10.17
C CYS A 31 -8.26 0.14 10.92
N ASP A 32 -8.12 -1.03 11.51
CA ASP A 32 -9.10 -1.54 12.44
C ASP A 32 -9.15 -0.68 13.73
N ILE A 33 -10.27 -0.78 14.46
CA ILE A 33 -10.46 -0.10 15.76
C ILE A 33 -9.49 -0.54 16.87
N SER A 34 -8.69 -1.60 16.67
CA SER A 34 -7.72 -2.09 17.65
C SER A 34 -6.36 -1.42 17.53
N HIS A 35 -6.10 -0.73 16.42
CA HIS A 35 -4.88 0.03 16.21
C HIS A 35 -5.15 1.52 16.39
N VAL A 36 -4.80 2.07 17.55
CA VAL A 36 -4.84 3.53 17.75
C VAL A 36 -3.68 4.15 16.98
N ILE A 37 -4.00 4.93 15.95
CA ILE A 37 -3.03 5.66 15.15
C ILE A 37 -3.21 7.16 15.41
N THR A 38 -2.14 7.80 15.85
CA THR A 38 -2.05 9.26 15.94
C THR A 38 -1.21 9.79 14.79
N SER A 39 -1.75 10.73 14.03
CA SER A 39 -1.05 11.44 12.96
C SER A 39 -1.47 12.91 12.95
N ASP A 40 -0.51 13.79 12.75
CA ASP A 40 -0.74 15.25 12.64
C ASP A 40 -1.04 15.69 11.20
N TYR A 41 -0.91 14.78 10.23
CA TYR A 41 -1.09 15.07 8.80
C TYR A 41 -2.16 14.21 8.13
N SER A 42 -2.23 12.94 8.51
CA SER A 42 -3.08 11.94 7.87
C SER A 42 -4.48 11.90 8.49
N THR A 43 -5.49 11.75 7.65
CA THR A 43 -6.84 11.41 8.13
C THR A 43 -6.91 9.91 8.42
N VAL A 44 -7.21 9.55 9.67
CA VAL A 44 -7.37 8.15 10.09
C VAL A 44 -8.84 7.76 10.00
N LYS A 45 -9.12 6.68 9.28
CA LYS A 45 -10.46 6.07 9.17
C LYS A 45 -10.45 4.69 9.79
N TYR A 46 -11.20 4.58 10.88
CA TYR A 46 -11.41 3.31 11.56
C TYR A 46 -12.50 2.52 10.86
N VAL A 47 -12.24 1.24 10.60
CA VAL A 47 -13.25 0.30 10.11
C VAL A 47 -13.59 -0.71 11.20
N ASP A 48 -14.86 -1.14 11.20
CA ASP A 48 -15.33 -2.14 12.15
C ASP A 48 -14.55 -3.45 12.01
N LYS A 49 -14.45 -4.19 13.12
CA LYS A 49 -13.86 -5.52 13.15
C LYS A 49 -14.67 -6.46 12.27
N GLY A 50 -14.07 -6.88 11.16
CA GLY A 50 -14.63 -7.86 10.25
C GLY A 50 -13.51 -8.49 9.41
N PHE A 51 -13.73 -9.72 8.95
CA PHE A 51 -12.77 -10.37 8.06
C PHE A 51 -12.58 -9.52 6.80
N GLN A 52 -11.34 -9.08 6.53
CA GLN A 52 -10.97 -8.23 5.40
C GLN A 52 -11.71 -6.87 5.32
N SER A 53 -12.22 -6.35 6.44
CA SER A 53 -12.95 -5.08 6.43
C SER A 53 -12.09 -3.89 5.97
N VAL A 54 -10.80 -3.87 6.34
CA VAL A 54 -9.82 -2.88 5.85
C VAL A 54 -9.59 -3.03 4.35
N ASP A 55 -9.25 -4.24 3.87
CA ASP A 55 -9.01 -4.50 2.44
C ASP A 55 -10.17 -4.03 1.56
N VAL A 56 -11.40 -4.34 1.97
CA VAL A 56 -12.63 -3.96 1.27
C VAL A 56 -12.83 -2.45 1.29
N ALA A 57 -12.66 -1.81 2.44
CA ALA A 57 -12.78 -0.36 2.57
C ALA A 57 -11.74 0.39 1.73
N LEU A 58 -10.48 -0.07 1.78
CA LEU A 58 -9.36 0.49 1.03
C LEU A 58 -9.62 0.40 -0.47
N THR A 59 -10.01 -0.79 -0.93
CA THR A 59 -10.35 -1.03 -2.33
C THR A 59 -11.52 -0.18 -2.76
N ASN A 60 -12.59 -0.08 -1.97
CA ASN A 60 -13.76 0.73 -2.31
C ASN A 60 -13.45 2.23 -2.35
N ALA A 61 -12.57 2.71 -1.48
CA ALA A 61 -12.15 4.10 -1.42
C ALA A 61 -11.20 4.51 -2.55
N ALA A 62 -10.47 3.55 -3.12
CA ALA A 62 -9.54 3.77 -4.22
C ALA A 62 -10.26 4.29 -5.47
N LYS A 63 -9.75 5.39 -6.01
CA LYS A 63 -10.17 5.97 -7.28
C LYS A 63 -9.00 5.94 -8.27
N LYS A 64 -9.32 6.15 -9.55
CA LYS A 64 -8.32 6.41 -10.59
C LYS A 64 -7.32 7.46 -10.07
N TYR A 65 -6.04 7.23 -10.29
CA TYR A 65 -4.94 8.13 -9.90
C TYR A 65 -4.66 8.26 -8.40
N ASP A 66 -5.34 7.52 -7.52
CA ASP A 66 -4.87 7.40 -6.14
C ASP A 66 -3.62 6.51 -6.07
N ILE A 67 -2.81 6.66 -5.03
CA ILE A 67 -1.68 5.78 -4.72
C ILE A 67 -2.07 4.92 -3.52
N ILE A 68 -2.11 3.61 -3.72
CA ILE A 68 -2.47 2.64 -2.69
C ILE A 68 -1.21 2.04 -2.08
N VAL A 69 -1.03 2.21 -0.78
CA VAL A 69 0.08 1.61 -0.02
C VAL A 69 -0.43 0.38 0.73
N THR A 70 -0.01 -0.82 0.31
CA THR A 70 -0.45 -2.10 0.91
C THR A 70 0.60 -3.19 0.74
N GLN A 71 0.63 -4.17 1.66
CA GLN A 71 1.39 -5.41 1.45
C GLN A 71 0.56 -6.54 0.82
N ASP A 72 -0.76 -6.37 0.74
CA ASP A 72 -1.63 -7.40 0.18
C ASP A 72 -1.66 -7.29 -1.35
N TYR A 73 -1.12 -8.30 -2.04
CA TYR A 73 -1.10 -8.35 -3.50
C TYR A 73 -2.50 -8.37 -4.13
N GLY A 74 -3.51 -8.92 -3.45
CA GLY A 74 -4.90 -8.86 -3.91
C GLY A 74 -5.44 -7.43 -3.88
N VAL A 75 -5.18 -6.69 -2.81
CA VAL A 75 -5.54 -5.26 -2.71
C VAL A 75 -4.80 -4.44 -3.77
N ALA A 76 -3.49 -4.69 -3.97
CA ALA A 76 -2.73 -4.05 -5.03
C ALA A 76 -3.30 -4.34 -6.42
N ALA A 77 -3.67 -5.59 -6.71
CA ALA A 77 -4.30 -5.96 -7.98
C ALA A 77 -5.64 -5.25 -8.20
N MET A 78 -6.49 -5.17 -7.16
CA MET A 78 -7.76 -4.44 -7.24
C MET A 78 -7.55 -2.93 -7.46
N ALA A 79 -6.53 -2.35 -6.85
CA ALA A 79 -6.15 -0.95 -7.08
C ALA A 79 -5.74 -0.70 -8.54
N LEU A 80 -4.88 -1.55 -9.10
CA LEU A 80 -4.46 -1.47 -10.52
C LEU A 80 -5.66 -1.58 -11.46
N GLY A 81 -6.60 -2.50 -11.17
CA GLY A 81 -7.85 -2.63 -11.93
C GLY A 81 -8.70 -1.36 -11.96
N LYS A 82 -8.58 -0.50 -10.92
CA LYS A 82 -9.24 0.82 -10.83
C LYS A 82 -8.42 1.96 -11.44
N LYS A 83 -7.31 1.67 -12.12
CA LYS A 83 -6.36 2.67 -12.64
C LYS A 83 -5.76 3.55 -11.53
N ALA A 84 -5.63 2.99 -10.33
CA ALA A 84 -4.84 3.55 -9.25
C ALA A 84 -3.42 2.97 -9.31
N TYR A 85 -2.45 3.68 -8.73
CA TYR A 85 -1.11 3.13 -8.52
C TYR A 85 -1.09 2.30 -7.24
N ALA A 86 -0.18 1.34 -7.15
CA ALA A 86 -0.01 0.54 -5.94
C ALA A 86 1.47 0.36 -5.59
N ILE A 87 1.79 0.41 -4.30
CA ILE A 87 3.16 0.29 -3.79
C ILE A 87 3.16 -0.41 -2.42
N SER A 88 4.18 -1.24 -2.19
CA SER A 88 4.40 -1.83 -0.87
C SER A 88 4.89 -0.80 0.15
N PRO A 89 4.66 -0.99 1.46
CA PRO A 89 5.34 -0.26 2.52
C PRO A 89 6.88 -0.33 2.43
N LYS A 90 7.46 -1.32 1.74
CA LYS A 90 8.90 -1.39 1.48
C LYS A 90 9.34 -0.61 0.23
N GLY A 91 8.42 0.01 -0.49
CA GLY A 91 8.70 0.82 -1.66
C GLY A 91 8.77 0.09 -3.00
N TYR A 92 8.51 -1.22 -3.06
CA TYR A 92 8.31 -1.91 -4.35
C TYR A 92 6.99 -1.47 -4.99
N ILE A 93 7.06 -0.98 -6.23
CA ILE A 93 5.88 -0.61 -7.03
C ILE A 93 5.26 -1.89 -7.58
N TYR A 94 3.93 -1.97 -7.48
CA TYR A 94 3.15 -2.99 -8.16
C TYR A 94 2.63 -2.42 -9.48
N ASP A 95 2.71 -3.22 -10.53
CA ASP A 95 2.22 -2.88 -11.87
C ASP A 95 1.70 -4.13 -12.58
N ASP A 96 1.07 -3.93 -13.73
CA ASP A 96 0.47 -5.00 -14.53
C ASP A 96 1.52 -6.03 -15.02
N ASN A 97 2.81 -5.68 -15.04
CA ASN A 97 3.88 -6.61 -15.46
C ASN A 97 4.34 -7.54 -14.34
N ASN A 98 4.11 -7.16 -13.07
CA ASN A 98 4.64 -7.90 -11.92
C ASN A 98 3.56 -8.50 -11.01
N ILE A 99 2.33 -7.95 -11.01
CA ILE A 99 1.32 -8.32 -10.02
C ILE A 99 0.86 -9.77 -10.13
N ASP A 100 0.69 -10.29 -11.35
CA ASP A 100 0.25 -11.67 -11.58
C ASP A 100 1.27 -12.68 -11.05
N LYS A 101 2.55 -12.41 -11.28
CA LYS A 101 3.64 -13.23 -10.76
C LYS A 101 3.63 -13.25 -9.24
N LEU A 102 3.48 -12.09 -8.60
CA LEU A 102 3.44 -11.97 -7.14
C LEU A 102 2.25 -12.70 -6.53
N LEU A 103 1.07 -12.62 -7.17
CA LEU A 103 -0.13 -13.38 -6.77
C LEU A 103 0.11 -14.89 -6.88
N PHE A 104 0.74 -15.35 -7.97
CA PHE A 104 1.08 -16.75 -8.15
C PHE A 104 2.07 -17.24 -7.08
N GLU A 105 3.13 -16.47 -6.79
CA GLU A 105 4.09 -16.79 -5.74
C GLU A 105 3.45 -16.86 -4.35
N ARG A 106 2.49 -15.96 -4.05
CA ARG A 106 1.68 -16.02 -2.82
C ARG A 106 0.87 -17.31 -2.75
N HIS A 107 0.24 -17.72 -3.86
CA HIS A 107 -0.53 -18.96 -3.93
C HIS A 107 0.35 -20.19 -3.66
N ILE A 108 1.51 -20.28 -4.32
CA ILE A 108 2.48 -21.37 -4.13
C ILE A 108 2.96 -21.41 -2.68
N SER A 109 3.32 -20.25 -2.11
CA SER A 109 3.76 -20.15 -0.72
C SER A 109 2.69 -20.62 0.27
N ALA A 110 1.42 -20.29 0.01
CA ALA A 110 0.30 -20.77 0.82
C ALA A 110 0.12 -22.29 0.72
N LYS A 111 0.28 -22.87 -0.48
CA LYS A 111 0.24 -24.32 -0.69
C LYS A 111 1.37 -25.04 0.05
N VAL A 112 2.59 -24.50 0.01
CA VAL A 112 3.75 -25.05 0.75
C VAL A 112 3.48 -25.08 2.25
N ARG A 113 2.98 -23.98 2.83
CA ARG A 113 2.63 -23.93 4.26
C ARG A 113 1.57 -24.95 4.66
N ARG A 114 0.51 -25.12 3.86
CA ARG A 114 -0.54 -26.12 4.12
C ARG A 114 -0.02 -27.55 4.13
N ASN A 115 1.05 -27.81 3.36
CA ASN A 115 1.72 -29.11 3.31
C ASN A 115 2.84 -29.25 4.36
N GLY A 116 2.89 -28.37 5.38
CA GLY A 116 3.88 -28.42 6.47
C GLY A 116 5.26 -27.84 6.11
N GLY A 117 5.43 -27.28 4.91
CA GLY A 117 6.67 -26.63 4.50
C GLY A 117 6.90 -25.29 5.19
N LYS A 118 8.17 -24.98 5.51
CA LYS A 118 8.56 -23.69 6.09
C LYS A 118 8.71 -22.63 4.99
N THR A 119 8.21 -21.43 5.24
CA THR A 119 8.49 -20.23 4.43
C THR A 119 9.31 -19.25 5.25
N SER A 120 10.18 -18.49 4.59
CA SER A 120 10.96 -17.45 5.27
C SER A 120 10.05 -16.34 5.81
N ASN A 121 10.35 -15.85 7.02
CA ASN A 121 9.65 -14.69 7.55
C ASN A 121 10.05 -13.42 6.79
N PRO A 122 9.16 -12.41 6.74
CA PRO A 122 9.51 -11.10 6.20
C PRO A 122 10.77 -10.56 6.89
N LYS A 123 11.77 -10.17 6.07
CA LYS A 123 12.98 -9.51 6.60
C LYS A 123 12.62 -8.22 7.32
N LYS A 124 13.36 -7.89 8.39
CA LYS A 124 13.27 -6.59 9.07
C LYS A 124 13.45 -5.44 8.06
N ARG A 125 12.77 -4.32 8.33
CA ARG A 125 12.91 -3.10 7.54
C ARG A 125 14.34 -2.56 7.64
N THR A 126 14.84 -2.03 6.54
CA THR A 126 16.18 -1.46 6.39
C THR A 126 16.11 -0.03 5.89
N LYS A 127 17.20 0.73 6.03
CA LYS A 127 17.31 2.09 5.49
C LYS A 127 17.13 2.14 3.97
N ILE A 128 17.54 1.08 3.26
CA ILE A 128 17.33 0.94 1.81
C ILE A 128 15.83 0.85 1.49
N ASP A 129 15.02 0.21 2.35
CA ASP A 129 13.57 0.18 2.18
C ASP A 129 12.95 1.59 2.37
N ASP A 130 13.50 2.41 3.27
CA ASP A 130 13.07 3.79 3.49
C ASP A 130 13.35 4.67 2.27
N GLU A 131 14.59 4.63 1.79
CA GLU A 131 15.02 5.39 0.61
C GLU A 131 14.24 4.97 -0.64
N ARG A 132 14.02 3.66 -0.82
CA ARG A 132 13.20 3.15 -1.93
C ARG A 132 11.75 3.58 -1.83
N LEU A 133 11.14 3.48 -0.64
CA LEU A 133 9.75 3.92 -0.43
C LEU A 133 9.60 5.39 -0.80
N TYR A 134 10.45 6.26 -0.25
CA TYR A 134 10.41 7.68 -0.53
C TYR A 134 10.59 7.97 -2.04
N LYS A 135 11.67 7.44 -2.63
CA LYS A 135 11.99 7.67 -4.06
C LYS A 135 10.84 7.25 -4.98
N ASN A 136 10.26 6.08 -4.73
CA ASN A 136 9.21 5.55 -5.59
C ASN A 136 7.85 6.22 -5.36
N LEU A 137 7.55 6.70 -4.14
CA LEU A 137 6.39 7.57 -3.92
C LEU A 137 6.51 8.87 -4.71
N ILE A 138 7.67 9.54 -4.65
CA ILE A 138 7.91 10.77 -5.43
C ILE A 138 7.79 10.51 -6.93
N LYS A 139 8.26 9.36 -7.41
CA LYS A 139 8.07 8.96 -8.80
C LYS A 139 6.58 8.87 -9.16
N LEU A 140 5.80 8.07 -8.42
CA LEU A 140 4.37 7.89 -8.70
C LEU A 140 3.57 9.20 -8.63
N ILE A 141 3.94 10.09 -7.70
CA ILE A 141 3.36 11.43 -7.59
C ILE A 141 3.60 12.24 -8.86
N LYS A 142 4.83 12.22 -9.39
CA LYS A 142 5.19 12.96 -10.62
C LYS A 142 4.53 12.38 -11.86
N ASP A 143 4.62 11.06 -12.03
CA ASP A 143 3.98 10.34 -13.15
C ASP A 143 2.48 10.68 -13.20
N ASN A 144 1.82 10.77 -12.04
CA ASN A 144 0.42 11.16 -11.98
C ASN A 144 0.14 12.61 -12.41
N LEU A 145 0.98 13.55 -11.99
CA LEU A 145 0.82 14.96 -12.35
C LEU A 145 0.98 15.17 -13.87
N GLU A 146 1.85 14.39 -14.52
CA GLU A 146 2.06 14.45 -15.97
C GLU A 146 0.89 13.85 -16.76
N GLU A 147 0.29 12.75 -16.28
CA GLU A 147 -0.89 12.12 -16.90
C GLU A 147 -2.18 12.97 -16.79
N GLY A 148 -2.27 13.89 -15.81
CA GLY A 148 -3.42 14.78 -15.62
C GLY A 148 -3.42 16.05 -16.47
N THR A 149 -2.37 16.27 -17.26
CA THR A 149 -2.15 17.51 -18.05
C THR A 149 -2.65 17.47 -19.50
N TRP A 150 -3.39 16.43 -19.89
CA TRP A 150 -3.91 16.24 -21.25
C TRP A 150 -5.43 16.22 -21.31
#